data_AF-A0A968R812-F1
#
_entry.id   AF-A0A968R812-F1
#
_cell.length_a   1.000
_cell.length_b   1.000
_cell.length_c   1.000
_cell.angle_alpha   90.00
_cell.angle_beta   90.00
_cell.angle_gamma   90.00
#
_symmetry.space_group_name_H-M   'P 1'
#
loop_
_entity.id
_entity.type
_entity.pdbx_description
1 polymer ?
#
loop_
_entity_poly.entity_id
_entity_poly.type
_entity_poly.pdbx_seq_one_letter_code
_entity_poly.pdbx_strand_id
1 'polypeptide(L)'
;MRLLAENIKFCLSSNELREPKPPIDRKIKSIELSPSPTSNNRLHPKNTREKHIVFIDSRVENWQQLASGIKPGTEAILLDPTGDGISQITKTLAKRSGLDSIQIVAHGKPASLQIGTAKLDSNSIENYSSQLQQWQKSLIKNGDILLVACSLAAGEIGKTFVQQLRKITGANIAASANLTGSAAKGGDWELEVVAGEVTACLAFQQTALETYNFVLGTLVNETFSNATVLGPWTYSGANRTVFDPSSPFPAAQQSIPGITAGTLSGVFPGLGGDLVGSGVLRLTTDNPGQQAFVLYNNTIPSTDGLRITFDFFAYGGTDAQPGDGISFFLIDGTASSIEPGGFGGSLGYANNSFLESPGLVGGYLGIGLDEFGNFSNPTEGRIGGPGQVPDAVTIRGGQVTRYQFLTNAVVPGGIDNPIISDRALARKRIQIILDPPTSPTTPNRLTVALDLNNNDLFTDPGETLINIPNLATANGAIPANFKFGFASSAGVIANTHEIRNLLIETVNPVPASQAADVEIIKSGPTLVKAGGSITYTIAATNRGLQPAQQVLVKDEIPAAFPVFPTPLTVIATGPSGAASFFNSVTRNVTWSPIPVLNPGETVHLHRDGWFTGRFG
;
A
#
# COMPACT_ATOMS: atom_id res chain seq x y z
N MET A 1 18.16 30.60 -24.98
CA MET A 1 18.22 30.17 -23.56
C MET A 1 18.03 28.65 -23.53
N ARG A 2 19.07 27.91 -23.12
CA ARG A 2 19.02 26.48 -22.81
C ARG A 2 18.12 26.26 -21.57
N LEU A 3 17.47 25.10 -21.50
CA LEU A 3 17.85 24.02 -20.57
C LEU A 3 17.18 22.72 -21.03
N LEU A 4 18.00 21.83 -21.59
CA LEU A 4 17.73 20.41 -21.82
C LEU A 4 18.01 19.69 -20.50
N ALA A 5 17.08 18.84 -20.06
CA ALA A 5 17.37 17.81 -19.06
C ALA A 5 17.88 16.57 -19.80
N GLU A 6 19.18 16.30 -19.68
CA GLU A 6 19.77 14.99 -19.97
C GLU A 6 19.56 14.12 -18.72
N ASN A 7 18.47 13.34 -18.70
CA ASN A 7 18.28 12.33 -17.66
C ASN A 7 18.88 11.01 -18.16
N ILE A 8 19.86 10.49 -17.40
CA ILE A 8 20.50 9.17 -17.37
C ILE A 8 20.38 8.32 -18.66
N LYS A 9 21.50 8.16 -19.38
CA LYS A 9 21.61 7.33 -20.59
C LYS A 9 21.45 5.84 -20.30
N PHE A 10 20.60 5.16 -21.06
CA PHE A 10 20.82 3.75 -21.40
C PHE A 10 22.10 3.66 -22.26
N CYS A 11 23.18 3.14 -21.70
CA CYS A 11 24.40 2.86 -22.45
C CYS A 11 24.23 1.59 -23.28
N LEU A 12 23.70 1.73 -24.49
CA LEU A 12 23.86 0.72 -25.55
C LEU A 12 25.35 0.64 -25.91
N SER A 13 25.91 -0.57 -25.94
CA SER A 13 27.24 -0.78 -26.50
C SER A 13 27.20 -0.38 -27.98
N SER A 14 28.09 0.53 -28.39
CA SER A 14 28.17 1.03 -29.77
C SER A 14 28.63 -0.09 -30.71
N ASN A 15 27.69 -0.90 -31.19
CA ASN A 15 27.78 -1.73 -32.39
C ASN A 15 26.39 -2.26 -32.70
N GLU A 16 25.59 -1.52 -33.46
CA GLU A 16 24.67 -2.08 -34.47
C GLU A 16 23.98 -0.97 -35.29
N LEU A 17 24.34 -0.95 -36.57
CA LEU A 17 23.58 -0.59 -37.78
C LEU A 17 22.89 0.79 -37.89
N ARG A 18 23.52 1.65 -38.69
CA ARG A 18 22.92 2.83 -39.34
C ARG A 18 22.05 2.41 -40.52
N GLU A 19 20.87 3.01 -40.65
CA GLU A 19 20.21 3.24 -41.94
C GLU A 19 19.79 4.72 -42.11
N PRO A 20 19.71 5.24 -43.36
CA PRO A 20 19.77 6.68 -43.64
C PRO A 20 18.37 7.34 -43.75
N LYS A 21 18.25 8.59 -43.29
CA LYS A 21 17.08 9.45 -43.58
C LYS A 21 17.31 10.29 -44.85
N PRO A 22 16.29 10.48 -45.72
CA PRO A 22 16.36 11.36 -46.89
C PRO A 22 16.02 12.84 -46.55
N PRO A 23 16.39 13.81 -47.40
CA PRO A 23 16.43 15.22 -47.06
C PRO A 23 15.16 15.98 -47.51
N ILE A 24 14.72 16.96 -46.72
CA ILE A 24 13.89 18.06 -47.24
C ILE A 24 14.43 19.40 -46.71
N ASP A 25 14.68 20.27 -47.68
CA ASP A 25 15.24 21.61 -47.67
C ASP A 25 14.15 22.68 -47.44
N ARG A 26 14.44 23.72 -46.64
CA ARG A 26 14.14 25.13 -46.99
C ARG A 26 14.63 26.17 -45.96
N LYS A 27 15.63 26.94 -46.40
CA LYS A 27 15.80 28.43 -46.39
C LYS A 27 15.79 29.24 -45.07
N ILE A 28 17.02 29.43 -44.57
CA ILE A 28 17.76 30.65 -44.15
C ILE A 28 17.02 32.02 -44.12
N LYS A 29 17.23 32.77 -43.01
CA LYS A 29 17.54 34.22 -43.01
C LYS A 29 18.66 34.55 -41.98
N SER A 30 19.72 35.14 -42.51
CA SER A 30 20.99 35.76 -42.02
C SER A 30 20.86 36.79 -40.87
N ILE A 31 21.88 37.29 -40.13
CA ILE A 31 23.37 37.18 -39.95
C ILE A 31 23.68 38.01 -38.66
N GLU A 32 24.67 37.66 -37.82
CA GLU A 32 25.89 38.46 -37.56
C GLU A 32 26.96 37.67 -36.80
N LEU A 33 28.21 37.79 -37.27
CA LEU A 33 29.44 37.13 -36.84
C LEU A 33 30.38 38.16 -36.18
N SER A 34 31.11 37.74 -35.13
CA SER A 34 32.42 38.29 -34.68
C SER A 34 33.04 37.36 -33.60
N PRO A 35 34.38 37.36 -33.39
CA PRO A 35 35.21 36.14 -33.36
C PRO A 35 35.70 35.62 -31.99
N SER A 36 36.29 34.41 -32.05
CA SER A 36 36.78 33.43 -31.05
C SER A 36 37.63 33.94 -29.85
N PRO A 37 37.86 33.07 -28.84
CA PRO A 37 39.12 32.30 -28.87
C PRO A 37 38.98 30.82 -28.45
N THR A 38 39.82 30.02 -29.10
CA THR A 38 40.17 28.62 -28.83
C THR A 38 40.46 28.34 -27.34
N SER A 39 39.87 27.26 -26.79
CA SER A 39 40.46 26.54 -25.67
C SER A 39 40.86 25.13 -26.10
N ASN A 40 42.16 24.86 -25.97
CA ASN A 40 42.72 23.52 -25.95
C ASN A 40 42.03 22.71 -24.86
N ASN A 41 41.57 21.50 -25.17
CA ASN A 41 41.57 20.46 -24.15
C ASN A 41 42.09 19.14 -24.70
N ARG A 42 43.21 18.74 -24.11
CA ARG A 42 43.94 17.50 -24.33
C ARG A 42 43.01 16.31 -24.13
N LEU A 43 42.94 15.42 -25.12
CA LEU A 43 42.50 14.04 -24.94
C LEU A 43 43.41 13.38 -23.89
N HIS A 44 42.92 13.28 -22.65
CA HIS A 44 43.47 12.34 -21.68
C HIS A 44 42.80 10.99 -21.91
N PRO A 45 43.55 9.89 -22.08
CA PRO A 45 42.95 8.57 -22.12
C PRO A 45 42.44 8.21 -20.71
N LYS A 46 41.12 8.18 -20.50
CA LYS A 46 40.50 7.61 -19.29
C LYS A 46 40.74 6.10 -19.31
N ASN A 47 41.74 5.64 -18.56
CA ASN A 47 42.05 4.22 -18.40
C ASN A 47 41.96 3.82 -16.91
N THR A 48 40.82 4.13 -16.28
CA THR A 48 40.48 3.65 -14.92
C THR A 48 39.16 2.90 -15.00
N ARG A 49 39.18 1.61 -14.66
CA ARG A 49 38.00 0.75 -14.60
C ARG A 49 37.07 1.26 -13.48
N GLU A 50 35.86 1.68 -13.84
CA GLU A 50 34.84 2.14 -12.87
C GLU A 50 34.49 1.00 -11.89
N LYS A 51 34.27 1.33 -10.62
CA LYS A 51 33.95 0.42 -9.52
C LYS A 51 32.52 0.65 -9.05
N HIS A 52 31.68 -0.35 -9.23
CA HIS A 52 30.27 -0.29 -8.84
C HIS A 52 29.94 -1.41 -7.87
N ILE A 53 29.06 -1.11 -6.92
CA ILE A 53 28.47 -2.11 -6.02
C ILE A 53 26.95 -2.01 -6.07
N VAL A 54 26.25 -3.14 -6.09
CA VAL A 54 24.80 -3.23 -6.00
C VAL A 54 24.39 -4.09 -4.80
N PHE A 55 23.49 -3.54 -3.99
CA PHE A 55 22.83 -4.22 -2.90
C PHE A 55 21.42 -4.59 -3.35
N ILE A 56 21.04 -5.86 -3.18
CA ILE A 56 19.70 -6.34 -3.52
C ILE A 56 19.04 -6.83 -2.25
N ASP A 57 17.91 -6.24 -1.90
CA ASP A 57 17.03 -6.76 -0.86
C ASP A 57 16.38 -8.05 -1.34
N SER A 58 16.56 -9.14 -0.58
CA SER A 58 16.03 -10.45 -0.95
C SER A 58 14.50 -10.56 -0.86
N ARG A 59 13.81 -9.52 -0.38
CA ARG A 59 12.34 -9.41 -0.45
C ARG A 59 11.83 -8.95 -1.81
N VAL A 60 12.69 -8.32 -2.62
CA VAL A 60 12.35 -7.93 -3.99
C VAL A 60 12.03 -9.17 -4.81
N GLU A 61 10.94 -9.14 -5.55
CA GLU A 61 10.41 -10.34 -6.19
C GLU A 61 11.28 -10.82 -7.34
N ASN A 62 11.66 -12.10 -7.31
CA ASN A 62 12.62 -12.67 -8.27
C ASN A 62 13.91 -11.85 -8.39
N TRP A 63 14.43 -11.41 -7.24
CA TRP A 63 15.74 -10.81 -7.13
C TRP A 63 16.84 -11.67 -7.77
N GLN A 64 16.66 -12.99 -7.89
CA GLN A 64 17.60 -13.90 -8.55
C GLN A 64 17.80 -13.55 -10.02
N GLN A 65 16.74 -13.16 -10.74
CA GLN A 65 16.85 -12.70 -12.11
C GLN A 65 17.66 -11.41 -12.19
N LEU A 66 17.36 -10.43 -11.33
CA LEU A 66 18.14 -9.20 -11.25
C LEU A 66 19.61 -9.49 -10.93
N ALA A 67 19.88 -10.38 -9.97
CA ALA A 67 21.23 -10.80 -9.58
C ALA A 67 21.98 -11.49 -10.74
N SER A 68 21.32 -12.38 -11.48
CA SER A 68 21.89 -13.04 -12.68
C SER A 68 22.15 -12.05 -13.81
N GLY A 69 21.39 -10.96 -13.84
CA GLY A 69 21.45 -9.89 -14.82
C GLY A 69 22.46 -8.80 -14.51
N ILE A 70 23.25 -8.92 -13.44
CA ILE A 70 24.24 -7.89 -13.09
C ILE A 70 25.32 -7.79 -14.18
N LYS A 71 25.72 -6.55 -14.50
CA LYS A 71 26.77 -6.26 -15.47
C LYS A 71 28.12 -6.79 -14.96
N PRO A 72 28.96 -7.40 -15.83
CA PRO A 72 30.27 -7.86 -15.44
C PRO A 72 31.14 -6.75 -14.84
N GLY A 73 31.77 -7.03 -13.69
CA GLY A 73 32.63 -6.06 -12.99
C GLY A 73 31.94 -5.23 -11.90
N THR A 74 30.63 -5.37 -11.72
CA THR A 74 29.90 -4.85 -10.56
C THR A 74 29.95 -5.88 -9.41
N GLU A 75 30.27 -5.42 -8.20
CA GLU A 75 30.14 -6.23 -6.99
C GLU A 75 28.67 -6.34 -6.57
N ALA A 76 28.19 -7.56 -6.28
CA ALA A 76 26.80 -7.82 -5.91
C ALA A 76 26.72 -8.32 -4.47
N ILE A 77 25.83 -7.73 -3.67
CA ILE A 77 25.60 -8.11 -2.28
C ILE A 77 24.11 -8.35 -2.07
N LEU A 78 23.75 -9.57 -1.67
CA LEU A 78 22.39 -9.88 -1.24
C LEU A 78 22.22 -9.53 0.23
N LEU A 79 21.14 -8.81 0.56
CA LEU A 79 20.83 -8.43 1.94
C LEU A 79 19.96 -9.48 2.62
N ASP A 80 20.28 -9.77 3.89
CA ASP A 80 19.45 -10.59 4.77
C ASP A 80 18.16 -9.81 5.11
N PRO A 81 16.97 -10.39 4.85
CA PRO A 81 15.72 -9.67 5.03
C PRO A 81 15.36 -9.46 6.51
N THR A 82 15.98 -10.23 7.42
CA THR A 82 15.73 -10.18 8.87
C THR A 82 16.65 -9.20 9.60
N GLY A 83 17.72 -8.74 8.95
CA GLY A 83 18.67 -7.78 9.50
C GLY A 83 18.34 -6.33 9.12
N ASP A 84 18.84 -5.37 9.91
CA ASP A 84 18.77 -3.94 9.56
C ASP A 84 19.58 -3.67 8.28
N GLY A 85 18.91 -3.28 7.19
CA GLY A 85 19.53 -3.12 5.89
C GLY A 85 20.57 -2.00 5.82
N ILE A 86 20.35 -0.89 6.53
CA ILE A 86 21.31 0.23 6.57
C ILE A 86 22.59 -0.19 7.28
N SER A 87 22.49 -0.95 8.37
CA SER A 87 23.62 -1.54 9.11
C SER A 87 24.41 -2.52 8.24
N GLN A 88 23.72 -3.41 7.50
CA GLN A 88 24.37 -4.36 6.58
C GLN A 88 25.16 -3.65 5.47
N ILE A 89 24.55 -2.66 4.82
CA ILE A 89 25.20 -1.85 3.78
C ILE A 89 26.42 -1.12 4.37
N THR A 90 26.25 -0.48 5.53
CA THR A 90 27.33 0.27 6.20
C THR A 90 28.53 -0.63 6.52
N LYS A 91 28.30 -1.81 7.09
CA LYS A 91 29.36 -2.79 7.42
C LYS A 91 30.12 -3.27 6.18
N THR A 92 29.42 -3.39 5.05
CA THR A 92 30.02 -3.79 3.77
C THR A 92 30.86 -2.65 3.19
N LEU A 93 30.30 -1.44 3.11
CA LEU A 93 30.96 -0.26 2.55
C LEU A 93 32.17 0.19 3.37
N ALA A 94 32.21 -0.07 4.68
CA ALA A 94 33.38 0.20 5.53
C ALA A 94 34.65 -0.53 5.06
N LYS A 95 34.51 -1.59 4.25
CA LYS A 95 35.61 -2.38 3.68
C LYS A 95 35.92 -2.01 2.22
N ARG A 96 35.29 -0.97 1.68
CA ARG A 96 35.41 -0.53 0.28
C ARG A 96 35.86 0.92 0.21
N SER A 97 36.50 1.28 -0.90
CA SER A 97 36.95 2.66 -1.16
C SER A 97 37.09 2.91 -2.65
N GLY A 98 36.89 4.18 -3.02
CA GLY A 98 36.97 4.64 -4.41
C GLY A 98 35.93 3.99 -5.31
N LEU A 99 34.71 3.78 -4.80
CA LEU A 99 33.55 3.37 -5.59
C LEU A 99 33.02 4.55 -6.40
N ASP A 100 32.72 4.33 -7.68
CA ASP A 100 32.04 5.30 -8.55
C ASP A 100 30.54 5.35 -8.24
N SER A 101 29.92 4.20 -7.94
CA SER A 101 28.52 4.15 -7.55
C SER A 101 28.14 3.06 -6.56
N ILE A 102 27.14 3.35 -5.73
CA ILE A 102 26.37 2.40 -4.94
C ILE A 102 24.95 2.31 -5.53
N GLN A 103 24.42 1.10 -5.70
CA GLN A 103 23.04 0.90 -6.12
C GLN A 103 22.30 0.06 -5.09
N ILE A 104 21.04 0.39 -4.82
CA ILE A 104 20.20 -0.30 -3.85
C ILE A 104 18.89 -0.67 -4.53
N VAL A 105 18.62 -1.98 -4.63
CA VAL A 105 17.36 -2.52 -5.14
C VAL A 105 16.51 -2.98 -3.97
N ALA A 106 15.35 -2.36 -3.80
CA ALA A 106 14.51 -2.55 -2.64
C ALA A 106 13.06 -2.13 -2.92
N HIS A 107 12.15 -2.41 -1.98
CA HIS A 107 10.79 -1.87 -2.05
C HIS A 107 10.77 -0.40 -1.65
N GLY A 108 9.98 0.39 -2.38
CA GLY A 108 9.82 1.82 -2.13
C GLY A 108 8.36 2.24 -2.07
N LYS A 109 8.14 3.37 -1.40
CA LYS A 109 6.94 4.20 -1.52
C LYS A 109 7.36 5.68 -1.34
N PRO A 110 6.48 6.67 -1.60
CA PRO A 110 6.85 8.08 -1.50
C PRO A 110 7.56 8.42 -0.18
N ALA A 111 8.79 8.95 -0.28
CA ALA A 111 9.66 9.32 0.83
C ALA A 111 10.01 8.19 1.82
N SER A 112 9.90 6.93 1.42
CA SER A 112 10.22 5.79 2.29
C SER A 112 10.80 4.61 1.51
N LEU A 113 11.97 4.16 1.94
CA LEU A 113 12.71 3.03 1.37
C LEU A 113 12.77 1.88 2.40
N GLN A 114 12.34 0.68 2.01
CA GLN A 114 12.32 -0.49 2.90
C GLN A 114 13.47 -1.44 2.54
N ILE A 115 14.47 -1.58 3.43
CA ILE A 115 15.69 -2.38 3.20
C ILE A 115 16.00 -3.26 4.42
N GLY A 116 15.95 -4.58 4.27
CA GLY A 116 15.84 -5.50 5.42
C GLY A 116 14.78 -5.02 6.42
N THR A 117 15.02 -5.12 7.72
CA THR A 117 14.09 -4.56 8.73
C THR A 117 14.10 -3.03 8.80
N ALA A 118 15.06 -2.36 8.16
CA ALA A 118 15.17 -0.90 8.19
C ALA A 118 14.15 -0.25 7.25
N LYS A 119 13.39 0.70 7.79
CA LYS A 119 12.59 1.66 7.02
C LYS A 119 13.31 3.00 7.07
N LEU A 120 13.81 3.46 5.93
CA LEU A 120 14.48 4.76 5.79
C LEU A 120 13.48 5.76 5.21
N ASP A 121 13.00 6.68 6.04
CA ASP A 121 12.01 7.71 5.73
C ASP A 121 12.33 9.02 6.47
N SER A 122 11.49 10.06 6.31
CA SER A 122 11.71 11.36 6.95
C SER A 122 11.80 11.32 8.48
N ASN A 123 11.20 10.30 9.12
CA ASN A 123 11.18 10.17 10.58
C ASN A 123 12.43 9.45 11.12
N SER A 124 13.08 8.64 10.27
CA SER A 124 14.16 7.75 10.66
C SER A 124 15.51 8.12 10.07
N ILE A 125 15.54 8.93 9.00
CA ILE A 125 16.78 9.28 8.27
C ILE A 125 17.83 9.94 9.15
N GLU A 126 17.44 10.77 10.12
CA GLU A 126 18.37 11.40 11.05
C GLU A 126 18.99 10.39 12.04
N ASN A 127 18.25 9.34 12.41
CA ASN A 127 18.77 8.27 13.27
C ASN A 127 19.88 7.48 12.56
N TYR A 128 19.81 7.37 11.23
CA TYR A 128 20.83 6.73 10.40
C TYR A 128 21.93 7.69 9.91
N SER A 129 21.90 8.97 10.28
CA SER A 129 22.77 10.01 9.70
C SER A 129 24.26 9.66 9.82
N SER A 130 24.70 9.14 10.97
CA SER A 130 26.10 8.71 11.16
C SER A 130 26.50 7.56 10.22
N GLN A 131 25.61 6.59 10.00
CA GLN A 131 25.85 5.46 9.10
C GLN A 131 25.85 5.91 7.64
N LEU A 132 24.89 6.75 7.25
CA LEU A 132 24.77 7.29 5.89
C LEU A 132 25.96 8.20 5.53
N GLN A 133 26.47 9.00 6.48
CA GLN A 133 27.70 9.78 6.30
C GLN A 133 28.93 8.90 6.10
N GLN A 134 28.97 7.70 6.70
CA GLN A 134 30.08 6.76 6.51
C GLN A 134 30.12 6.20 5.08
N TRP A 135 28.97 6.11 4.39
CA TRP A 135 28.93 5.60 3.02
C TRP A 135 29.79 6.46 2.08
N GLN A 136 29.87 7.77 2.32
CA GLN A 136 30.71 8.68 1.54
C GLN A 136 32.18 8.31 1.53
N LYS A 137 32.69 7.71 2.62
CA LYS A 137 34.10 7.30 2.71
C LYS A 137 34.44 6.17 1.74
N SER A 138 33.43 5.42 1.30
CA SER A 138 33.58 4.35 0.33
C SER A 138 33.53 4.85 -1.12
N LEU A 139 32.89 6.00 -1.36
CA LEU A 139 32.73 6.62 -2.67
C LEU A 139 33.94 7.49 -3.05
N ILE A 140 34.15 7.68 -4.34
CA ILE A 140 34.96 8.80 -4.85
C ILE A 140 34.28 10.14 -4.54
N LYS A 141 35.01 11.25 -4.69
CA LYS A 141 34.39 12.57 -4.61
C LYS A 141 33.29 12.69 -5.68
N ASN A 142 32.09 13.07 -5.24
CA ASN A 142 30.88 13.12 -6.07
C ASN A 142 30.48 11.75 -6.66
N GLY A 143 30.74 10.64 -5.96
CA GLY A 143 30.20 9.35 -6.34
C GLY A 143 28.66 9.32 -6.26
N ASP A 144 28.08 8.34 -6.94
CA ASP A 144 26.63 8.28 -7.15
C ASP A 144 25.96 7.20 -6.29
N ILE A 145 24.76 7.49 -5.80
CA ILE A 145 23.87 6.52 -5.15
C ILE A 145 22.59 6.41 -5.97
N LEU A 146 22.30 5.22 -6.50
CA LEU A 146 21.09 4.94 -7.26
C LEU A 146 20.13 4.12 -6.39
N LEU A 147 18.94 4.66 -6.13
CA LEU A 147 17.90 4.02 -5.34
C LEU A 147 16.84 3.46 -6.29
N VAL A 148 16.93 2.16 -6.54
CA VAL A 148 16.07 1.41 -7.45
C VAL A 148 14.93 0.83 -6.63
N ALA A 149 13.90 1.64 -6.43
CA ALA A 149 12.75 1.32 -5.58
C ALA A 149 11.52 2.12 -6.02
N CYS A 150 10.36 1.46 -6.05
CA CYS A 150 9.12 2.08 -6.52
C CYS A 150 8.83 3.40 -5.81
N SER A 151 8.70 4.47 -6.58
CA SER A 151 8.05 5.72 -6.18
C SER A 151 8.69 6.41 -4.98
N LEU A 152 9.93 6.08 -4.65
CA LEU A 152 10.64 6.63 -3.51
C LEU A 152 10.70 8.15 -3.56
N ALA A 153 10.94 8.68 -4.75
CA ALA A 153 11.07 10.10 -5.02
C ALA A 153 9.76 10.76 -5.53
N ALA A 154 8.63 10.05 -5.43
CA ALA A 154 7.35 10.55 -5.89
C ALA A 154 6.91 11.80 -5.10
N GLY A 155 6.43 12.80 -5.83
CA GLY A 155 5.93 14.05 -5.26
C GLY A 155 6.99 14.89 -4.53
N GLU A 156 6.56 15.99 -3.93
CA GLU A 156 7.48 16.92 -3.25
C GLU A 156 8.11 16.32 -1.98
N ILE A 157 7.38 15.44 -1.28
CA ILE A 157 7.93 14.73 -0.12
C ILE A 157 9.06 13.78 -0.52
N GLY A 158 8.90 13.06 -1.64
CA GLY A 158 9.92 12.16 -2.17
C GLY A 158 11.15 12.91 -2.66
N LYS A 159 10.96 13.99 -3.43
CA LYS A 159 12.07 14.87 -3.84
C LYS A 159 12.82 15.45 -2.64
N THR A 160 12.09 15.91 -1.62
CA THR A 160 12.70 16.45 -0.38
C THR A 160 13.50 15.38 0.34
N PHE A 161 12.97 14.17 0.45
CA PHE A 161 13.68 13.03 1.02
C PHE A 161 14.98 12.73 0.26
N VAL A 162 14.96 12.70 -1.07
CA VAL A 162 16.18 12.52 -1.89
C VAL A 162 17.20 13.63 -1.65
N GLN A 163 16.76 14.89 -1.55
CA GLN A 163 17.64 16.03 -1.26
C GLN A 163 18.26 15.95 0.15
N GLN A 164 17.48 15.52 1.15
CA GLN A 164 17.98 15.32 2.51
C GLN A 164 19.01 14.19 2.55
N LEU A 165 18.73 13.08 1.87
CA LEU A 165 19.66 11.95 1.80
C LEU A 165 20.96 12.34 1.09
N ARG A 166 20.89 13.16 0.04
CA ARG A 166 22.08 13.76 -0.61
C ARG A 166 22.87 14.61 0.36
N LYS A 167 22.19 15.46 1.14
CA LYS A 167 22.85 16.33 2.12
C LYS A 167 23.60 15.53 3.18
N ILE A 168 23.02 14.42 3.66
CA ILE A 168 23.61 13.56 4.68
C ILE A 168 24.76 12.74 4.11
N THR A 169 24.56 12.09 2.96
CA THR A 169 25.57 11.23 2.34
C THR A 169 26.68 12.01 1.64
N GLY A 170 26.42 13.24 1.19
CA GLY A 170 27.36 14.00 0.37
C GLY A 170 27.57 13.44 -1.05
N ALA A 171 26.80 12.43 -1.44
CA ALA A 171 26.82 11.80 -2.76
C ALA A 171 25.78 12.44 -3.69
N ASN A 172 25.92 12.26 -5.00
CA ASN A 172 24.79 12.51 -5.90
C ASN A 172 23.80 11.35 -5.77
N ILE A 173 22.50 11.64 -5.89
CA ILE A 173 21.46 10.62 -5.73
C ILE A 173 20.53 10.65 -6.93
N ALA A 174 20.20 9.47 -7.45
CA ALA A 174 19.08 9.27 -8.36
C ALA A 174 18.10 8.27 -7.74
N ALA A 175 16.80 8.51 -7.89
CA ALA A 175 15.74 7.66 -7.37
C ALA A 175 14.51 7.73 -8.27
N SER A 176 13.72 6.64 -8.30
CA SER A 176 12.49 6.59 -9.08
C SER A 176 11.34 7.34 -8.40
N ALA A 177 10.55 8.05 -9.20
CA ALA A 177 9.35 8.79 -8.80
C ALA A 177 8.05 8.06 -9.17
N ASN A 178 8.13 6.92 -9.85
CA ASN A 178 7.00 6.12 -10.34
C ASN A 178 7.21 4.63 -10.00
N LEU A 179 6.44 3.72 -10.57
CA LEU A 179 6.70 2.29 -10.36
C LEU A 179 8.04 1.92 -11.00
N THR A 180 8.90 1.24 -10.26
CA THR A 180 10.18 0.73 -10.77
C THR A 180 10.03 -0.75 -11.10
N GLY A 181 10.40 -1.19 -12.31
CA GLY A 181 10.37 -2.58 -12.73
C GLY A 181 9.80 -2.77 -14.14
N SER A 182 8.89 -3.73 -14.30
CA SER A 182 8.37 -4.13 -15.59
C SER A 182 7.61 -3.01 -16.32
N ALA A 183 8.06 -2.70 -17.54
CA ALA A 183 7.36 -1.85 -18.51
C ALA A 183 5.91 -2.30 -18.73
N ALA A 184 5.69 -3.62 -18.79
CA ALA A 184 4.34 -4.15 -18.91
C ALA A 184 3.51 -3.66 -17.72
N LYS A 185 4.01 -3.81 -16.48
CA LYS A 185 3.35 -3.46 -15.22
C LYS A 185 3.12 -1.97 -14.97
N GLY A 186 3.46 -1.10 -15.91
CA GLY A 186 3.39 0.35 -15.73
C GLY A 186 4.53 0.90 -14.88
N GLY A 187 5.58 0.11 -14.65
CA GLY A 187 6.84 0.60 -14.12
C GLY A 187 7.88 0.76 -15.20
N ASP A 188 9.00 1.38 -14.88
CA ASP A 188 10.16 1.41 -15.74
C ASP A 188 11.42 1.30 -14.88
N TRP A 189 12.60 1.40 -15.50
CA TRP A 189 13.86 1.37 -14.77
C TRP A 189 14.50 2.76 -14.74
N GLU A 190 13.74 3.81 -15.00
CA GLU A 190 14.21 5.18 -14.96
C GLU A 190 14.24 5.68 -13.51
N LEU A 191 15.21 6.57 -13.25
CA LEU A 191 15.34 7.25 -11.96
C LEU A 191 15.15 8.74 -12.23
N GLU A 192 13.90 9.19 -12.21
CA GLU A 192 13.47 10.48 -12.73
C GLU A 192 13.93 11.64 -11.84
N VAL A 193 14.14 11.37 -10.55
CA VAL A 193 14.53 12.40 -9.60
C VAL A 193 16.01 12.26 -9.30
N VAL A 194 16.74 13.30 -9.71
CA VAL A 194 18.18 13.42 -9.52
C VAL A 194 18.48 14.60 -8.58
N ALA A 195 19.34 14.37 -7.61
CA ALA A 195 19.92 15.37 -6.74
C ALA A 195 21.45 15.38 -6.93
N GLY A 196 21.97 16.45 -7.52
CA GLY A 196 23.37 16.53 -7.95
C GLY A 196 23.58 16.10 -9.41
N GLU A 197 24.80 15.70 -9.76
CA GLU A 197 25.16 15.26 -11.12
C GLU A 197 25.41 13.76 -11.14
N VAL A 198 24.36 12.96 -11.41
CA VAL A 198 24.49 11.50 -11.51
C VAL A 198 24.95 11.09 -12.90
N THR A 199 26.01 10.29 -12.95
CA THR A 199 26.64 9.81 -14.20
C THR A 199 26.64 8.28 -14.30
N ALA A 200 26.47 7.58 -13.19
CA ALA A 200 26.41 6.13 -13.13
C ALA A 200 25.14 5.58 -13.82
N CYS A 201 25.32 4.47 -14.53
CA CYS A 201 24.22 3.72 -15.13
C CYS A 201 23.77 2.58 -14.20
N LEU A 202 22.55 2.07 -14.39
CA LEU A 202 22.10 0.88 -13.68
C LEU A 202 23.05 -0.31 -13.88
N ALA A 203 23.26 -1.07 -12.81
CA ALA A 203 24.17 -2.21 -12.72
C ALA A 203 23.66 -3.47 -13.44
N PHE A 204 22.54 -3.38 -14.16
CA PHE A 204 21.88 -4.52 -14.78
C PHE A 204 22.00 -4.49 -16.30
N GLN A 205 22.15 -5.66 -16.89
CA GLN A 205 22.05 -5.91 -18.32
C GLN A 205 20.62 -5.59 -18.78
N GLN A 206 20.50 -5.00 -19.95
CA GLN A 206 19.20 -4.57 -20.49
C GLN A 206 18.22 -5.75 -20.62
N THR A 207 18.68 -6.91 -21.06
CA THR A 207 17.86 -8.12 -21.18
C THR A 207 17.26 -8.56 -19.85
N ALA A 208 17.99 -8.43 -18.74
CA ALA A 208 17.49 -8.78 -17.42
C ALA A 208 16.40 -7.82 -16.93
N LEU A 209 16.54 -6.53 -17.24
CA LEU A 209 15.55 -5.49 -16.94
C LEU A 209 14.29 -5.61 -17.81
N GLU A 210 14.45 -5.87 -19.11
CA GLU A 210 13.34 -6.03 -20.06
C GLU A 210 12.50 -7.28 -19.80
N THR A 211 13.13 -8.36 -19.33
CA THR A 211 12.45 -9.63 -19.03
C THR A 211 11.95 -9.71 -17.59
N TYR A 212 12.22 -8.70 -16.76
CA TYR A 212 11.76 -8.68 -15.37
C TYR A 212 10.26 -8.34 -15.35
N ASN A 213 9.46 -9.26 -14.82
CA ASN A 213 8.00 -9.20 -14.92
C ASN A 213 7.30 -8.55 -13.71
N PHE A 214 8.07 -7.99 -12.77
CA PHE A 214 7.56 -7.52 -11.50
C PHE A 214 7.81 -6.01 -11.32
N VAL A 215 7.16 -5.38 -10.35
CA VAL A 215 7.46 -4.01 -9.91
C VAL A 215 7.83 -4.03 -8.44
N LEU A 216 8.74 -3.16 -8.02
CA LEU A 216 9.32 -3.13 -6.69
C LEU A 216 8.38 -2.52 -5.62
N GLY A 217 7.06 -2.76 -5.69
CA GLY A 217 6.03 -2.07 -4.90
C GLY A 217 5.15 -2.97 -4.01
N THR A 218 4.67 -2.44 -2.88
CA THR A 218 3.75 -3.09 -1.93
C THR A 218 2.28 -2.70 -2.21
N LEU A 219 1.30 -3.62 -2.12
CA LEU A 219 -0.13 -3.30 -2.39
C LEU A 219 -0.77 -2.52 -1.23
N VAL A 220 -0.58 -2.97 0.01
CA VAL A 220 -1.03 -2.27 1.23
C VAL A 220 0.02 -2.44 2.31
N ASN A 221 0.35 -1.36 3.02
CA ASN A 221 1.21 -1.38 4.20
C ASN A 221 0.65 -0.40 5.24
N GLU A 222 -0.15 -0.94 6.16
CA GLU A 222 -0.80 -0.20 7.23
C GLU A 222 -0.35 -0.77 8.58
N THR A 223 0.40 0.03 9.33
CA THR A 223 0.95 -0.40 10.62
C THR A 223 -0.08 -0.32 11.75
N PHE A 224 -1.13 0.50 11.59
CA PHE A 224 -2.07 0.91 12.64
C PHE A 224 -1.39 1.56 13.86
N SER A 225 -0.12 1.95 13.72
CA SER A 225 0.69 2.46 14.83
C SER A 225 0.55 3.97 15.04
N ASN A 226 0.06 4.70 14.03
CA ASN A 226 -0.01 6.16 14.03
C ASN A 226 -1.36 6.65 14.55
N ALA A 227 -1.44 7.94 14.91
CA ALA A 227 -2.70 8.54 15.38
C ALA A 227 -3.80 8.60 14.31
N THR A 228 -3.43 8.44 13.04
CA THR A 228 -4.35 8.40 11.91
C THR A 228 -4.03 7.19 11.05
N VAL A 229 -5.06 6.59 10.47
CA VAL A 229 -4.92 5.60 9.41
C VAL A 229 -5.19 6.29 8.09
N LEU A 230 -4.28 6.09 7.14
CA LEU A 230 -4.35 6.72 5.83
C LEU A 230 -4.85 5.71 4.82
N GLY A 231 -6.01 5.98 4.23
CA GLY A 231 -6.56 5.15 3.17
C GLY A 231 -8.07 5.31 3.03
N PRO A 232 -8.67 4.65 2.03
CA PRO A 232 -10.11 4.59 1.84
C PRO A 232 -10.78 3.66 2.85
N TRP A 233 -10.28 3.61 4.09
CA TRP A 233 -10.87 2.78 5.12
C TRP A 233 -12.29 3.27 5.38
N THR A 234 -13.24 2.38 5.55
CA THR A 234 -14.58 2.67 6.05
C THR A 234 -14.85 1.77 7.23
N TYR A 235 -15.79 2.15 8.08
CA TYR A 235 -16.06 1.39 9.30
C TYR A 235 -17.54 1.37 9.66
N SER A 236 -17.96 0.39 10.45
CA SER A 236 -19.29 0.28 11.00
C SER A 236 -19.28 -0.29 12.42
N GLY A 237 -20.19 0.24 13.25
CA GLY A 237 -20.45 -0.22 14.61
C GLY A 237 -21.80 -0.90 14.74
N ALA A 238 -22.36 -0.90 15.94
CA ALA A 238 -23.55 -1.69 16.29
C ALA A 238 -24.80 -1.46 15.42
N ASN A 239 -24.93 -0.27 14.82
CA ASN A 239 -26.06 0.06 13.94
C ASN A 239 -25.88 -0.39 12.49
N ARG A 240 -24.79 -1.13 12.16
CA ARG A 240 -24.48 -1.70 10.84
C ARG A 240 -24.25 -0.70 9.70
N THR A 241 -24.61 0.56 9.88
CA THR A 241 -24.34 1.64 8.93
C THR A 241 -22.85 1.80 8.69
N VAL A 242 -22.41 1.83 7.42
CA VAL A 242 -21.02 2.05 7.04
C VAL A 242 -20.72 3.54 6.92
N PHE A 243 -19.62 3.98 7.53
CA PHE A 243 -19.19 5.36 7.58
C PHE A 243 -17.82 5.56 6.93
N ASP A 244 -17.66 6.73 6.33
CA ASP A 244 -16.40 7.27 5.88
C ASP A 244 -15.69 7.96 7.06
N PRO A 245 -14.40 7.68 7.36
CA PRO A 245 -13.61 8.38 8.38
C PRO A 245 -13.52 9.88 8.13
N SER A 246 -13.74 10.26 6.88
CA SER A 246 -13.87 11.61 6.41
C SER A 246 -15.22 12.25 6.76
N SER A 247 -16.08 11.61 7.58
CA SER A 247 -17.35 12.14 8.11
C SER A 247 -17.38 12.07 9.65
N PRO A 248 -17.75 13.15 10.36
CA PRO A 248 -17.86 13.18 11.81
C PRO A 248 -18.93 12.20 12.25
N PHE A 249 -18.54 11.27 13.09
CA PHE A 249 -19.49 10.40 13.72
C PHE A 249 -19.91 11.02 15.08
N PRO A 250 -21.20 11.14 15.40
CA PRO A 250 -21.63 11.61 16.73
C PRO A 250 -21.05 10.69 17.83
N ALA A 251 -20.25 11.23 18.75
CA ALA A 251 -19.52 10.46 19.76
C ALA A 251 -20.38 9.43 20.52
N ALA A 252 -21.68 9.71 20.70
CA ALA A 252 -22.64 8.87 21.39
C ALA A 252 -23.02 7.54 20.70
N GLN A 253 -22.66 7.32 19.43
CA GLN A 253 -22.98 6.08 18.71
C GLN A 253 -21.72 5.25 18.36
N GLN A 254 -20.52 5.69 18.83
CA GLN A 254 -19.20 5.12 18.51
C GLN A 254 -19.03 3.80 19.27
N SER A 255 -19.71 2.76 18.81
CA SER A 255 -19.68 1.41 19.39
C SER A 255 -18.52 0.56 18.86
N ILE A 256 -17.66 1.15 18.02
CA ILE A 256 -16.44 0.53 17.51
C ILE A 256 -15.28 1.05 18.35
N PRO A 257 -14.53 0.18 19.03
CA PRO A 257 -13.16 0.49 19.44
C PRO A 257 -12.32 0.95 18.24
N GLY A 258 -11.39 1.87 18.42
CA GLY A 258 -10.60 2.43 17.32
C GLY A 258 -9.11 2.38 17.54
N ILE A 259 -8.37 3.26 16.84
CA ILE A 259 -6.91 3.30 16.98
C ILE A 259 -6.57 3.91 18.34
N THR A 260 -5.70 3.26 19.09
CA THR A 260 -5.39 3.64 20.48
C THR A 260 -4.42 4.83 20.62
N ALA A 261 -3.97 5.44 19.52
CA ALA A 261 -3.00 6.53 19.51
C ALA A 261 -3.61 7.92 19.23
N GLY A 262 -3.42 8.89 20.13
CA GLY A 262 -3.56 10.35 19.88
C GLY A 262 -4.97 10.97 19.82
N THR A 263 -5.08 12.29 20.11
CA THR A 263 -6.34 13.03 20.36
C THR A 263 -6.90 13.77 19.13
N LEU A 264 -7.87 13.17 18.41
CA LEU A 264 -8.90 13.68 17.45
C LEU A 264 -8.42 14.56 16.25
N SER A 265 -8.90 14.46 15.00
CA SER A 265 -10.10 13.90 14.33
C SER A 265 -9.75 13.44 12.89
N GLY A 266 -10.50 12.50 12.29
CA GLY A 266 -10.14 11.71 11.09
C GLY A 266 -9.64 10.29 11.40
N VAL A 267 -9.85 9.86 12.65
CA VAL A 267 -9.28 8.73 13.37
C VAL A 267 -10.40 7.72 13.62
N PHE A 268 -10.15 6.40 13.52
CA PHE A 268 -11.09 5.41 14.09
C PHE A 268 -11.35 5.76 15.57
N PRO A 269 -12.54 5.57 16.14
CA PRO A 269 -12.89 6.04 17.49
C PRO A 269 -11.80 5.77 18.53
N GLY A 270 -11.00 6.78 18.87
CA GLY A 270 -9.77 6.53 19.63
C GLY A 270 -10.10 6.07 21.05
N LEU A 271 -9.63 4.88 21.41
CA LEU A 271 -9.50 4.51 22.82
C LEU A 271 -8.13 5.00 23.26
N GLY A 272 -8.08 6.20 23.83
CA GLY A 272 -6.81 6.78 24.31
C GLY A 272 -6.04 5.76 25.15
N GLY A 273 -4.78 5.50 24.78
CA GLY A 273 -3.94 4.60 25.57
C GLY A 273 -2.50 4.45 25.06
N ASP A 274 -2.30 4.30 23.75
CA ASP A 274 -0.96 4.10 23.17
C ASP A 274 -0.32 5.41 22.69
N LEU A 275 1.00 5.47 22.76
CA LEU A 275 1.76 6.56 22.14
C LEU A 275 1.74 6.42 20.61
N VAL A 276 1.80 7.54 19.89
CA VAL A 276 1.99 7.53 18.43
C VAL A 276 3.24 6.75 18.08
N GLY A 277 3.13 5.85 17.10
CA GLY A 277 4.16 4.88 16.73
C GLY A 277 4.04 3.54 17.47
N SER A 278 3.17 3.44 18.48
CA SER A 278 2.90 2.21 19.26
C SER A 278 1.43 1.79 19.25
N GLY A 279 0.59 2.45 18.44
CA GLY A 279 -0.83 2.15 18.32
C GLY A 279 -1.14 0.78 17.71
N VAL A 280 -2.41 0.41 17.85
CA VAL A 280 -3.05 -0.75 17.22
C VAL A 280 -4.45 -0.35 16.77
N LEU A 281 -5.03 -1.07 15.82
CA LEU A 281 -6.47 -1.00 15.59
C LEU A 281 -7.14 -1.96 16.57
N ARG A 282 -7.78 -1.41 17.61
CA ARG A 282 -8.60 -2.19 18.53
C ARG A 282 -9.99 -2.37 17.93
N LEU A 283 -10.45 -3.60 17.79
CA LEU A 283 -11.76 -3.95 17.24
C LEU A 283 -12.79 -4.23 18.34
N THR A 284 -12.37 -4.74 19.50
CA THR A 284 -13.17 -4.82 20.74
C THR A 284 -12.26 -4.59 21.95
N THR A 285 -12.84 -4.22 23.09
CA THR A 285 -12.25 -4.30 24.44
C THR A 285 -12.88 -5.48 25.17
N ASP A 286 -12.43 -5.73 26.40
CA ASP A 286 -13.04 -6.61 27.40
C ASP A 286 -14.45 -6.18 27.90
N ASN A 287 -15.16 -5.34 27.13
CA ASN A 287 -16.53 -4.94 27.44
C ASN A 287 -17.52 -5.71 26.56
N PRO A 288 -18.62 -6.25 27.12
CA PRO A 288 -19.58 -7.04 26.37
C PRO A 288 -20.39 -6.19 25.38
N GLY A 289 -20.93 -6.85 24.35
CA GLY A 289 -21.83 -6.24 23.36
C GLY A 289 -21.13 -5.37 22.30
N GLN A 290 -19.80 -5.39 22.25
CA GLN A 290 -19.02 -4.63 21.27
C GLN A 290 -18.89 -5.37 19.94
N GLN A 291 -18.77 -4.59 18.88
CA GLN A 291 -18.69 -5.11 17.52
C GLN A 291 -18.03 -4.06 16.64
N ALA A 292 -17.15 -4.51 15.76
CA ALA A 292 -16.50 -3.64 14.79
C ALA A 292 -16.56 -4.26 13.40
N PHE A 293 -16.62 -3.40 12.41
CA PHE A 293 -16.40 -3.73 11.01
C PHE A 293 -15.54 -2.63 10.41
N VAL A 294 -14.47 -3.02 9.74
CA VAL A 294 -13.50 -2.12 9.13
C VAL A 294 -13.16 -2.66 7.75
N LEU A 295 -13.27 -1.81 6.74
CA LEU A 295 -13.10 -2.18 5.33
C LEU A 295 -12.09 -1.26 4.67
N TYR A 296 -11.08 -1.80 4.00
CA TYR A 296 -10.30 -1.07 3.02
C TYR A 296 -11.09 -0.99 1.71
N ASN A 297 -11.69 0.17 1.41
CA ASN A 297 -12.65 0.32 0.32
C ASN A 297 -12.02 0.70 -1.04
N ASN A 298 -10.73 0.42 -1.23
CA ASN A 298 -10.13 0.35 -2.57
C ASN A 298 -9.88 -1.10 -2.96
N THR A 299 -9.93 -1.34 -4.27
CA THR A 299 -9.64 -2.65 -4.84
C THR A 299 -8.14 -2.95 -4.83
N ILE A 300 -7.79 -4.19 -4.50
CA ILE A 300 -6.47 -4.80 -4.68
C ILE A 300 -6.57 -5.89 -5.76
N PRO A 301 -5.62 -6.00 -6.70
CA PRO A 301 -5.63 -7.04 -7.72
C PRO A 301 -5.25 -8.40 -7.11
N SER A 302 -5.91 -9.46 -7.56
CA SER A 302 -5.72 -10.83 -7.05
C SER A 302 -5.22 -11.83 -8.12
N THR A 303 -5.12 -11.40 -9.38
CA THR A 303 -4.72 -12.23 -10.54
C THR A 303 -3.39 -12.96 -10.37
N ASP A 304 -2.62 -12.45 -9.42
CA ASP A 304 -1.22 -12.72 -9.14
C ASP A 304 -1.01 -13.28 -7.74
N GLY A 305 -2.13 -13.67 -7.14
CA GLY A 305 -2.18 -14.13 -5.78
C GLY A 305 -1.97 -13.00 -4.79
N LEU A 306 -2.30 -13.29 -3.55
CA LEU A 306 -2.17 -12.36 -2.44
C LEU A 306 -1.40 -13.03 -1.30
N ARG A 307 -0.37 -12.36 -0.82
CA ARG A 307 0.28 -12.65 0.46
C ARG A 307 -0.13 -11.56 1.43
N ILE A 308 -0.86 -11.93 2.46
CA ILE A 308 -1.37 -11.03 3.48
C ILE A 308 -0.75 -11.44 4.80
N THR A 309 -0.15 -10.49 5.52
CA THR A 309 0.35 -10.71 6.87
C THR A 309 -0.12 -9.61 7.81
N PHE A 310 -0.42 -9.96 9.05
CA PHE A 310 -0.75 -9.01 10.10
C PHE A 310 -0.49 -9.64 11.48
N ASP A 311 -0.32 -8.79 12.48
CA ASP A 311 -0.32 -9.20 13.87
C ASP A 311 -1.76 -9.13 14.40
N PHE A 312 -2.16 -10.16 15.15
CA PHE A 312 -3.43 -10.26 15.86
C PHE A 312 -3.16 -10.42 17.36
N PHE A 313 -4.05 -9.86 18.17
CA PHE A 313 -4.06 -10.02 19.62
C PHE A 313 -5.48 -10.29 20.09
N ALA A 314 -5.61 -11.30 20.96
CA ALA A 314 -6.77 -11.59 21.78
C ALA A 314 -6.27 -11.70 23.22
N TYR A 315 -6.86 -10.95 24.15
CA TYR A 315 -6.46 -10.99 25.58
C TYR A 315 -7.41 -10.21 26.51
N GLY A 316 -7.29 -10.49 27.82
CA GLY A 316 -7.94 -9.72 28.88
C GLY A 316 -9.42 -10.06 29.12
N GLY A 317 -9.95 -11.07 28.42
CA GLY A 317 -11.26 -11.64 28.70
C GLY A 317 -11.31 -12.22 30.13
N THR A 318 -12.38 -11.90 30.86
CA THR A 318 -12.56 -12.38 32.24
C THR A 318 -13.46 -13.62 32.34
N ASP A 319 -14.07 -14.01 31.23
CA ASP A 319 -14.91 -15.19 31.11
C ASP A 319 -14.07 -16.47 30.97
N ALA A 320 -14.61 -17.60 31.46
CA ALA A 320 -13.95 -18.90 31.36
C ALA A 320 -13.76 -19.38 29.91
N GLN A 321 -14.56 -18.84 28.99
CA GLN A 321 -14.40 -19.00 27.55
C GLN A 321 -14.60 -17.63 26.89
N PRO A 322 -13.51 -16.90 26.58
CA PRO A 322 -13.54 -15.60 25.94
C PRO A 322 -14.02 -15.71 24.48
N GLY A 323 -14.46 -14.59 23.90
CA GLY A 323 -15.02 -14.60 22.56
C GLY A 323 -15.55 -13.25 22.06
N ASP A 324 -16.11 -13.20 20.86
CA ASP A 324 -16.27 -14.35 19.93
C ASP A 324 -15.02 -14.57 19.06
N GLY A 325 -14.32 -13.48 18.73
CA GLY A 325 -13.14 -13.48 17.86
C GLY A 325 -13.23 -12.41 16.77
N ILE A 326 -12.43 -12.59 15.71
CA ILE A 326 -12.45 -11.71 14.53
C ILE A 326 -12.58 -12.49 13.24
N SER A 327 -13.05 -11.85 12.18
CA SER A 327 -12.88 -12.30 10.81
C SER A 327 -11.98 -11.35 10.02
N PHE A 328 -11.04 -11.90 9.27
CA PHE A 328 -10.51 -11.25 8.07
C PHE A 328 -11.33 -11.71 6.88
N PHE A 329 -11.66 -10.79 5.97
CA PHE A 329 -12.48 -11.14 4.81
C PHE A 329 -11.99 -10.50 3.52
N LEU A 330 -12.29 -11.19 2.41
CA LEU A 330 -12.21 -10.68 1.05
C LEU A 330 -13.62 -10.49 0.50
N ILE A 331 -13.85 -9.35 -0.15
CA ILE A 331 -15.09 -8.97 -0.82
C ILE A 331 -14.78 -8.79 -2.29
N ASP A 332 -15.67 -9.22 -3.18
CA ASP A 332 -15.56 -8.90 -4.61
C ASP A 332 -15.34 -7.39 -4.80
N GLY A 333 -14.27 -7.02 -5.49
CA GLY A 333 -13.89 -5.63 -5.73
C GLY A 333 -14.97 -4.80 -6.43
N THR A 334 -15.90 -5.44 -7.16
CA THR A 334 -17.01 -4.76 -7.82
C THR A 334 -18.19 -4.44 -6.89
N ALA A 335 -18.19 -4.91 -5.64
CA ALA A 335 -19.25 -4.64 -4.68
C ALA A 335 -19.32 -3.13 -4.34
N SER A 336 -20.48 -2.52 -4.60
CA SER A 336 -20.74 -1.09 -4.41
C SER A 336 -21.49 -0.77 -3.10
N SER A 337 -22.32 -1.69 -2.61
CA SER A 337 -22.93 -1.64 -1.28
C SER A 337 -22.27 -2.72 -0.43
N ILE A 338 -21.73 -2.32 0.71
CA ILE A 338 -21.05 -3.22 1.63
C ILE A 338 -21.70 -3.00 2.98
N GLU A 339 -22.33 -4.03 3.49
CA GLU A 339 -22.99 -4.06 4.79
C GLU A 339 -22.42 -5.25 5.56
N PRO A 340 -22.05 -5.07 6.85
CA PRO A 340 -21.54 -6.17 7.65
C PRO A 340 -22.55 -7.31 7.71
N GLY A 341 -22.02 -8.53 7.79
CA GLY A 341 -22.80 -9.72 8.06
C GLY A 341 -23.36 -9.74 9.49
N GLY A 342 -23.80 -10.91 9.93
CA GLY A 342 -24.23 -11.14 11.29
C GLY A 342 -23.07 -11.03 12.26
N PHE A 343 -23.23 -10.22 13.30
CA PHE A 343 -22.34 -10.22 14.45
C PHE A 343 -22.67 -11.38 15.41
N GLY A 344 -21.90 -11.49 16.50
CA GLY A 344 -21.91 -12.64 17.40
C GLY A 344 -21.11 -13.78 16.80
N GLY A 345 -21.65 -15.01 16.86
CA GLY A 345 -20.99 -16.17 16.30
C GLY A 345 -20.67 -16.07 14.81
N SER A 346 -21.31 -15.17 14.05
CA SER A 346 -21.06 -14.98 12.62
C SER A 346 -19.93 -14.00 12.30
N LEU A 347 -19.27 -13.46 13.33
CA LEU A 347 -18.04 -12.65 13.27
C LEU A 347 -18.10 -11.49 12.27
N GLY A 348 -19.29 -10.91 12.09
CA GLY A 348 -19.54 -9.81 11.14
C GLY A 348 -19.43 -10.21 9.66
N TYR A 349 -19.31 -11.51 9.35
CA TYR A 349 -19.12 -12.02 8.00
C TYR A 349 -20.29 -12.87 7.49
N ALA A 350 -20.74 -13.87 8.25
CA ALA A 350 -21.75 -14.84 7.78
C ALA A 350 -23.18 -14.40 8.14
N ASN A 351 -24.21 -15.15 7.73
CA ASN A 351 -25.60 -14.86 8.10
C ASN A 351 -25.83 -14.95 9.62
N ASN A 352 -26.75 -14.15 10.15
CA ASN A 352 -27.33 -14.38 11.47
C ASN A 352 -28.85 -14.17 11.43
N SER A 353 -29.61 -15.27 11.43
CA SER A 353 -31.08 -15.25 11.35
C SER A 353 -31.77 -14.68 12.59
N PHE A 354 -31.13 -14.71 13.77
CA PHE A 354 -31.69 -14.10 14.98
C PHE A 354 -31.62 -12.57 14.95
N LEU A 355 -30.63 -12.03 14.25
CA LEU A 355 -30.45 -10.58 14.07
C LEU A 355 -30.97 -10.09 12.72
N GLU A 356 -31.72 -10.93 11.99
CA GLU A 356 -32.20 -10.67 10.63
C GLU A 356 -31.08 -10.15 9.70
N SER A 357 -29.86 -10.66 9.90
CA SER A 357 -28.67 -10.21 9.21
C SER A 357 -28.37 -11.12 8.01
N PRO A 358 -28.57 -10.64 6.76
CA PRO A 358 -27.96 -11.31 5.62
C PRO A 358 -26.43 -11.18 5.79
N GLY A 359 -25.67 -12.23 5.46
CA GLY A 359 -24.20 -12.18 5.54
C GLY A 359 -23.61 -11.03 4.74
N LEU A 360 -22.30 -10.82 4.90
CA LEU A 360 -21.56 -9.70 4.32
C LEU A 360 -21.81 -9.57 2.82
N VAL A 361 -22.40 -8.46 2.41
CA VAL A 361 -22.70 -8.18 1.01
C VAL A 361 -21.39 -8.07 0.21
N GLY A 362 -21.33 -8.78 -0.92
CA GLY A 362 -20.13 -8.92 -1.76
C GLY A 362 -19.09 -9.87 -1.20
N GLY A 363 -19.31 -10.49 -0.03
CA GLY A 363 -18.35 -11.39 0.60
C GLY A 363 -17.94 -12.53 -0.34
N TYR A 364 -16.64 -12.75 -0.46
CA TYR A 364 -16.07 -13.86 -1.23
C TYR A 364 -15.45 -14.91 -0.32
N LEU A 365 -14.66 -14.51 0.66
CA LEU A 365 -13.99 -15.43 1.59
C LEU A 365 -13.97 -14.82 2.99
N GLY A 366 -14.34 -15.62 4.00
CA GLY A 366 -14.27 -15.24 5.41
C GLY A 366 -13.34 -16.18 6.15
N ILE A 367 -12.36 -15.61 6.85
CA ILE A 367 -11.37 -16.31 7.66
C ILE A 367 -11.59 -15.86 9.10
N GLY A 368 -12.27 -16.68 9.89
CA GLY A 368 -12.50 -16.46 11.31
C GLY A 368 -11.31 -16.93 12.14
N LEU A 369 -10.74 -16.04 12.95
CA LEU A 369 -9.96 -16.39 14.12
C LEU A 369 -10.97 -16.45 15.27
N ASP A 370 -11.50 -17.65 15.52
CA ASP A 370 -12.71 -17.88 16.30
C ASP A 370 -12.38 -18.52 17.66
N GLU A 371 -12.51 -17.73 18.71
CA GLU A 371 -12.18 -18.12 20.09
C GLU A 371 -13.32 -18.92 20.71
N PHE A 372 -14.55 -18.43 20.54
CA PHE A 372 -15.72 -19.11 21.08
C PHE A 372 -16.10 -20.35 20.27
N GLY A 373 -15.87 -20.32 18.95
CA GLY A 373 -16.05 -21.46 18.06
C GLY A 373 -17.38 -21.48 17.29
N ASN A 374 -18.20 -20.44 17.41
CA ASN A 374 -19.51 -20.41 16.75
C ASN A 374 -19.43 -20.09 15.26
N PHE A 375 -18.32 -19.61 14.75
CA PHE A 375 -18.17 -19.36 13.33
C PHE A 375 -18.23 -20.66 12.53
N SER A 376 -17.91 -21.82 13.09
CA SER A 376 -18.08 -23.12 12.40
C SER A 376 -19.48 -23.73 12.53
N ASN A 377 -20.39 -23.14 13.31
CA ASN A 377 -21.71 -23.74 13.57
C ASN A 377 -22.66 -23.66 12.34
N PRO A 378 -23.47 -24.70 12.06
CA PRO A 378 -24.55 -24.67 11.07
C PRO A 378 -25.85 -24.05 11.65
N THR A 379 -25.71 -23.04 12.51
CA THR A 379 -26.84 -22.35 13.17
C THR A 379 -26.95 -20.90 12.69
N GLU A 380 -27.97 -20.17 13.13
CA GLU A 380 -28.16 -18.74 12.79
C GLU A 380 -28.28 -18.49 11.28
N GLY A 381 -28.79 -19.47 10.53
CA GLY A 381 -28.93 -19.38 9.07
C GLY A 381 -27.65 -19.65 8.29
N ARG A 382 -26.55 -20.02 8.95
CA ARG A 382 -25.32 -20.49 8.30
C ARG A 382 -25.48 -21.91 7.77
N ILE A 383 -24.73 -22.23 6.72
CA ILE A 383 -24.78 -23.51 6.04
C ILE A 383 -23.54 -24.34 6.36
N GLY A 384 -23.75 -25.58 6.78
CA GLY A 384 -22.71 -26.56 7.03
C GLY A 384 -21.81 -26.25 8.24
N GLY A 385 -20.87 -27.15 8.47
CA GLY A 385 -19.89 -27.07 9.55
C GLY A 385 -20.13 -28.06 10.69
N PRO A 386 -19.10 -28.39 11.47
CA PRO A 386 -19.10 -29.49 12.44
C PRO A 386 -19.81 -29.16 13.77
N GLY A 387 -20.27 -27.93 13.96
CA GLY A 387 -20.75 -27.44 15.25
C GLY A 387 -19.84 -26.36 15.82
N GLN A 388 -19.87 -26.15 17.14
CA GLN A 388 -18.97 -25.24 17.84
C GLN A 388 -17.56 -25.83 17.88
N VAL A 389 -16.56 -25.09 17.40
CA VAL A 389 -15.14 -25.48 17.50
C VAL A 389 -14.32 -24.32 18.03
N PRO A 390 -14.11 -24.23 19.35
CA PRO A 390 -13.34 -23.16 19.98
C PRO A 390 -11.88 -23.12 19.51
N ASP A 391 -11.25 -21.96 19.66
CA ASP A 391 -9.84 -21.72 19.36
C ASP A 391 -9.43 -22.22 17.97
N ALA A 392 -10.20 -21.87 16.95
CA ALA A 392 -10.01 -22.40 15.61
C ALA A 392 -9.93 -21.31 14.53
N VAL A 393 -9.05 -21.54 13.55
CA VAL A 393 -9.16 -20.85 12.27
C VAL A 393 -10.26 -21.52 11.47
N THR A 394 -11.32 -20.79 11.16
CA THR A 394 -12.48 -21.29 10.43
C THR A 394 -12.68 -20.54 9.12
N ILE A 395 -12.90 -21.27 8.03
CA ILE A 395 -13.06 -20.73 6.68
C ILE A 395 -14.50 -20.90 6.23
N ARG A 396 -15.10 -19.78 5.80
CA ARG A 396 -16.41 -19.75 5.14
C ARG A 396 -16.31 -19.18 3.74
N GLY A 397 -17.18 -19.69 2.88
CA GLY A 397 -17.36 -19.23 1.51
C GLY A 397 -18.06 -17.89 1.39
N GLY A 398 -18.28 -17.45 0.16
CA GLY A 398 -18.85 -16.15 -0.15
C GLY A 398 -20.38 -16.10 -0.20
N GLN A 399 -20.92 -14.92 -0.49
CA GLN A 399 -22.34 -14.67 -0.64
C GLN A 399 -22.99 -15.59 -1.68
N VAL A 400 -22.32 -15.83 -2.81
CA VAL A 400 -22.80 -16.71 -3.89
C VAL A 400 -22.95 -18.15 -3.42
N THR A 401 -22.01 -18.63 -2.60
CA THR A 401 -22.05 -19.96 -1.97
C THR A 401 -22.78 -19.94 -0.62
N ARG A 402 -23.51 -18.85 -0.32
CA ARG A 402 -24.33 -18.66 0.88
C ARG A 402 -23.55 -18.89 2.18
N TYR A 403 -22.30 -18.41 2.21
CA TYR A 403 -21.40 -18.46 3.37
C TYR A 403 -21.21 -19.88 3.93
N GLN A 404 -21.27 -20.87 3.05
CA GLN A 404 -21.10 -22.27 3.43
C GLN A 404 -19.77 -22.48 4.14
N PHE A 405 -19.78 -23.34 5.16
CA PHE A 405 -18.55 -23.79 5.79
C PHE A 405 -17.66 -24.51 4.78
N LEU A 406 -16.37 -24.15 4.74
CA LEU A 406 -15.39 -24.83 3.89
C LEU A 406 -14.52 -25.78 4.72
N THR A 407 -13.90 -25.27 5.78
CA THR A 407 -13.02 -26.05 6.66
C THR A 407 -12.70 -25.27 7.93
N ASN A 408 -12.16 -25.93 8.95
CA ASN A 408 -11.53 -25.29 10.10
C ASN A 408 -10.31 -26.09 10.59
N ALA A 409 -9.51 -25.48 11.44
CA ALA A 409 -8.41 -26.12 12.15
C ALA A 409 -8.26 -25.50 13.54
N VAL A 410 -8.20 -26.34 14.57
CA VAL A 410 -7.89 -25.91 15.94
C VAL A 410 -6.46 -25.40 16.00
N VAL A 411 -6.26 -24.25 16.63
CA VAL A 411 -4.95 -23.62 16.79
C VAL A 411 -4.22 -24.27 17.98
N PRO A 412 -3.03 -24.85 17.76
CA PRO A 412 -2.21 -25.35 18.87
C PRO A 412 -1.89 -24.23 19.86
N GLY A 413 -2.29 -24.43 21.13
CA GLY A 413 -2.09 -23.45 22.19
C GLY A 413 -3.08 -22.29 22.19
N GLY A 414 -4.18 -22.36 21.43
CA GLY A 414 -5.27 -21.39 21.48
C GLY A 414 -5.10 -20.18 20.54
N ILE A 415 -6.24 -19.54 20.21
CA ILE A 415 -6.29 -18.25 19.52
C ILE A 415 -6.12 -17.10 20.51
N ASP A 416 -6.67 -17.27 21.72
CA ASP A 416 -6.55 -16.33 22.82
C ASP A 416 -5.54 -16.82 23.87
N ASN A 417 -5.05 -15.88 24.66
CA ASN A 417 -4.44 -16.13 25.95
C ASN A 417 -5.23 -15.34 27.03
N PRO A 418 -6.35 -15.90 27.54
CA PRO A 418 -7.29 -15.14 28.39
C PRO A 418 -6.70 -14.67 29.72
N ILE A 419 -5.66 -15.35 30.20
CA ILE A 419 -5.10 -15.13 31.54
C ILE A 419 -4.14 -13.94 31.55
N ILE A 420 -3.68 -13.48 30.38
CA ILE A 420 -2.72 -12.37 30.29
C ILE A 420 -3.42 -11.05 29.99
N SER A 421 -2.93 -9.99 30.62
CA SER A 421 -3.27 -8.60 30.28
C SER A 421 -2.16 -7.91 29.49
N ASP A 422 -1.04 -8.59 29.25
CA ASP A 422 0.08 -8.10 28.46
C ASP A 422 -0.13 -8.42 26.97
N ARG A 423 -0.47 -7.39 26.20
CA ARG A 423 -0.62 -7.45 24.74
C ARG A 423 0.56 -8.13 24.03
N ALA A 424 1.80 -7.90 24.47
CA ALA A 424 2.96 -8.47 23.78
C ALA A 424 2.99 -10.01 23.86
N LEU A 425 2.54 -10.57 24.99
CA LEU A 425 2.44 -12.01 25.19
C LEU A 425 1.22 -12.63 24.49
N ALA A 426 0.26 -11.81 24.06
CA ALA A 426 -0.96 -12.21 23.36
C ALA A 426 -0.80 -12.25 21.83
N ARG A 427 0.36 -11.85 21.31
CA ARG A 427 0.60 -11.72 19.88
C ARG A 427 0.50 -13.08 19.17
N LYS A 428 -0.23 -13.10 18.07
CA LYS A 428 -0.16 -14.12 17.01
C LYS A 428 0.12 -13.44 15.68
N ARG A 429 1.12 -13.89 14.93
CA ARG A 429 1.35 -13.39 13.57
C ARG A 429 0.69 -14.31 12.56
N ILE A 430 -0.10 -13.73 11.67
CA ILE A 430 -0.93 -14.45 10.69
C ILE A 430 -0.33 -14.27 9.31
N GLN A 431 -0.34 -15.33 8.50
CA GLN A 431 -0.10 -15.28 7.07
C GLN A 431 -1.23 -15.97 6.32
N ILE A 432 -1.76 -15.27 5.32
CA ILE A 432 -2.73 -15.81 4.36
C ILE A 432 -2.06 -15.74 2.99
N ILE A 433 -2.00 -16.86 2.29
CA ILE A 433 -1.53 -16.93 0.91
C ILE A 433 -2.67 -17.46 0.05
N LEU A 434 -3.05 -16.69 -0.96
CA LEU A 434 -3.87 -17.13 -2.07
C LEU A 434 -2.97 -17.21 -3.30
N ASP A 435 -2.64 -18.40 -3.76
CA ASP A 435 -1.86 -18.61 -4.98
C ASP A 435 -2.66 -18.18 -6.21
N PRO A 436 -2.01 -17.66 -7.26
CA PRO A 436 -2.73 -17.22 -8.46
C PRO A 436 -3.35 -18.39 -9.23
N PRO A 437 -4.39 -18.11 -10.04
CA PRO A 437 -4.99 -19.10 -10.94
C PRO A 437 -3.99 -19.66 -11.95
N THR A 438 -2.93 -18.90 -12.27
CA THR A 438 -1.86 -19.26 -13.21
C THR A 438 -0.77 -20.12 -12.59
N SER A 439 -0.80 -20.39 -11.28
CA SER A 439 0.19 -21.28 -10.64
C SER A 439 0.17 -22.66 -11.30
N PRO A 440 1.31 -23.16 -11.82
CA PRO A 440 1.35 -24.43 -12.55
C PRO A 440 1.17 -25.65 -11.64
N THR A 441 1.42 -25.50 -10.34
CA THR A 441 1.38 -26.58 -9.35
C THR A 441 0.28 -26.41 -8.32
N THR A 442 -0.11 -25.18 -7.99
CA THR A 442 -1.06 -24.87 -6.91
C THR A 442 -2.08 -23.79 -7.31
N PRO A 443 -2.82 -23.94 -8.44
CA PRO A 443 -3.72 -22.91 -8.91
C PRO A 443 -4.83 -22.61 -7.89
N ASN A 444 -4.99 -21.33 -7.54
CA ASN A 444 -5.99 -20.84 -6.57
C ASN A 444 -5.89 -21.48 -5.18
N ARG A 445 -4.74 -22.03 -4.79
CA ARG A 445 -4.57 -22.63 -3.48
C ARG A 445 -4.65 -21.55 -2.40
N LEU A 446 -5.39 -21.82 -1.33
CA LEU A 446 -5.45 -20.96 -0.15
C LEU A 446 -4.75 -21.64 1.03
N THR A 447 -3.82 -20.95 1.67
CA THR A 447 -3.28 -21.35 2.97
C THR A 447 -3.45 -20.27 4.02
N VAL A 448 -3.70 -20.68 5.26
CA VAL A 448 -3.66 -19.81 6.44
C VAL A 448 -2.70 -20.43 7.44
N ALA A 449 -1.71 -19.63 7.85
CA ALA A 449 -0.67 -20.02 8.78
C ALA A 449 -0.57 -19.05 9.96
N LEU A 450 -0.25 -19.59 11.13
CA LEU A 450 0.03 -18.84 12.35
C LEU A 450 1.48 -19.12 12.75
N ASP A 451 2.24 -18.07 13.03
CA ASP A 451 3.55 -18.19 13.68
C ASP A 451 3.32 -18.61 15.14
N LEU A 452 3.66 -19.85 15.46
CA LEU A 452 3.36 -20.46 16.77
C LEU A 452 4.50 -20.27 17.77
N ASN A 453 5.69 -19.90 17.30
CA ASN A 453 6.87 -19.77 18.14
C ASN A 453 7.44 -18.33 18.20
N ASN A 454 6.79 -17.38 17.54
CA ASN A 454 7.14 -15.97 17.47
C ASN A 454 8.54 -15.72 16.86
N ASN A 455 8.96 -16.52 15.89
CA ASN A 455 10.20 -16.29 15.14
C ASN A 455 10.01 -15.44 13.87
N ASP A 456 8.78 -14.97 13.61
CA ASP A 456 8.32 -14.24 12.44
C ASP A 456 8.51 -14.99 11.09
N LEU A 457 8.68 -16.31 11.15
CA LEU A 457 8.68 -17.23 10.02
C LEU A 457 7.42 -18.12 10.08
N PHE A 458 7.09 -18.73 8.94
CA PHE A 458 5.92 -19.62 8.79
C PHE A 458 6.35 -20.99 8.25
N THR A 459 7.57 -21.40 8.59
CA THR A 459 8.25 -22.56 8.00
C THR A 459 8.18 -23.79 8.89
N ASP A 460 7.76 -23.65 10.14
CA ASP A 460 7.82 -24.73 11.10
C ASP A 460 6.64 -25.71 10.91
N PRO A 461 6.86 -27.02 11.13
CA PRO A 461 5.79 -28.01 11.04
C PRO A 461 4.62 -27.67 11.97
N GLY A 462 3.42 -27.60 11.40
CA GLY A 462 2.18 -27.30 12.14
C GLY A 462 1.76 -25.83 12.13
N GLU A 463 2.55 -24.92 11.56
CA GLU A 463 2.18 -23.50 11.46
C GLU A 463 1.14 -23.24 10.35
N THR A 464 1.20 -23.99 9.24
CA THR A 464 0.13 -23.96 8.23
C THR A 464 -1.06 -24.78 8.72
N LEU A 465 -2.10 -24.09 9.18
CA LEU A 465 -3.30 -24.71 9.76
C LEU A 465 -4.34 -25.06 8.70
N ILE A 466 -4.51 -24.19 7.72
CA ILE A 466 -5.47 -24.37 6.63
C ILE A 466 -4.71 -24.53 5.32
N ASN A 467 -5.12 -25.52 4.53
CA ASN A 467 -4.65 -25.73 3.16
C ASN A 467 -5.80 -26.22 2.29
N ILE A 468 -6.42 -25.30 1.54
CA ILE A 468 -7.43 -25.62 0.53
C ILE A 468 -6.70 -25.72 -0.82
N PRO A 469 -6.58 -26.93 -1.42
CA PRO A 469 -5.76 -27.11 -2.62
C PRO A 469 -6.17 -26.25 -3.81
N ASN A 470 -7.47 -25.93 -3.93
CA ASN A 470 -7.99 -25.04 -4.95
C ASN A 470 -9.28 -24.38 -4.44
N LEU A 471 -9.18 -23.10 -4.05
CA LEU A 471 -10.28 -22.34 -3.49
C LEU A 471 -11.40 -22.12 -4.52
N ALA A 472 -11.06 -21.96 -5.80
CA ALA A 472 -12.04 -21.72 -6.85
C ALA A 472 -13.04 -22.88 -6.98
N THR A 473 -12.56 -24.12 -6.80
CA THR A 473 -13.41 -25.32 -6.83
C THR A 473 -14.29 -25.42 -5.58
N ALA A 474 -13.78 -25.00 -4.42
CA ALA A 474 -14.50 -25.06 -3.15
C ALA A 474 -15.52 -23.91 -2.96
N ASN A 475 -15.26 -22.76 -3.58
CA ASN A 475 -15.94 -21.51 -3.25
C ASN A 475 -16.39 -20.68 -4.47
N GLY A 476 -16.29 -21.24 -5.68
CA GLY A 476 -16.57 -20.53 -6.92
C GLY A 476 -15.40 -19.66 -7.39
N ALA A 477 -15.49 -19.14 -8.62
CA ALA A 477 -14.42 -18.40 -9.28
C ALA A 477 -13.86 -17.25 -8.42
N ILE A 478 -12.53 -17.11 -8.40
CA ILE A 478 -11.82 -16.04 -7.68
C ILE A 478 -12.09 -14.69 -8.40
N PRO A 479 -12.65 -13.67 -7.72
CA PRO A 479 -12.73 -12.32 -8.26
C PRO A 479 -11.35 -11.76 -8.62
N ALA A 480 -11.23 -11.09 -9.77
CA ALA A 480 -9.97 -10.53 -10.26
C ALA A 480 -9.43 -9.37 -9.40
N ASN A 481 -10.33 -8.73 -8.65
CA ASN A 481 -10.00 -7.70 -7.68
C ASN A 481 -10.77 -7.98 -6.38
N PHE A 482 -10.15 -7.67 -5.25
CA PHE A 482 -10.79 -7.74 -3.95
C PHE A 482 -10.80 -6.37 -3.28
N LYS A 483 -11.81 -6.12 -2.45
CA LYS A 483 -11.65 -5.28 -1.26
C LYS A 483 -11.46 -6.22 -0.07
N PHE A 484 -10.97 -5.72 1.04
CA PHE A 484 -10.77 -6.56 2.22
C PHE A 484 -11.05 -5.79 3.49
N GLY A 485 -11.19 -6.51 4.59
CA GLY A 485 -11.41 -5.88 5.88
C GLY A 485 -11.38 -6.87 7.02
N PHE A 486 -11.74 -6.33 8.18
CA PHE A 486 -11.82 -7.03 9.44
C PHE A 486 -13.18 -6.78 10.08
N ALA A 487 -13.73 -7.78 10.73
CA ALA A 487 -14.86 -7.60 11.62
C ALA A 487 -14.64 -8.35 12.93
N SER A 488 -15.25 -7.87 14.00
CA SER A 488 -15.18 -8.48 15.32
C SER A 488 -16.56 -8.57 15.93
N SER A 489 -16.70 -9.48 16.90
CA SER A 489 -17.89 -9.57 17.73
C SER A 489 -17.48 -9.92 19.15
N ALA A 490 -18.06 -9.21 20.10
CA ALA A 490 -18.14 -9.57 21.50
C ALA A 490 -19.64 -9.64 21.82
N GLY A 491 -20.19 -10.85 21.91
CA GLY A 491 -21.57 -11.08 22.35
C GLY A 491 -21.78 -10.69 23.81
N VAL A 492 -22.39 -11.57 24.62
CA VAL A 492 -22.46 -11.38 26.08
C VAL A 492 -21.12 -11.64 26.79
N ILE A 493 -20.19 -12.26 26.07
CA ILE A 493 -18.82 -12.56 26.47
C ILE A 493 -17.92 -11.54 25.79
N ALA A 494 -16.88 -11.07 26.49
CA ALA A 494 -16.01 -10.03 25.99
C ALA A 494 -14.54 -10.43 25.98
N ASN A 495 -13.83 -10.01 24.94
CA ASN A 495 -12.38 -10.07 24.87
C ASN A 495 -11.82 -8.87 24.10
N THR A 496 -10.57 -8.49 24.38
CA THR A 496 -9.90 -7.43 23.63
C THR A 496 -9.32 -8.01 22.35
N HIS A 497 -9.85 -7.61 21.19
CA HIS A 497 -9.31 -8.00 19.89
C HIS A 497 -8.62 -6.81 19.23
N GLU A 498 -7.37 -6.99 18.79
CA GLU A 498 -6.58 -5.94 18.16
C GLU A 498 -5.80 -6.46 16.94
N ILE A 499 -5.50 -5.55 16.00
CA ILE A 499 -4.62 -5.83 14.87
C ILE A 499 -3.58 -4.74 14.67
N ARG A 500 -2.42 -5.11 14.11
CA ARG A 500 -1.40 -4.15 13.62
C ARG A 500 -0.55 -4.75 12.51
N ASN A 501 0.34 -3.95 11.92
CA ASN A 501 1.34 -4.41 10.96
C ASN A 501 0.75 -5.18 9.77
N LEU A 502 -0.36 -4.69 9.21
CA LEU A 502 -0.96 -5.24 8.01
C LEU A 502 -0.09 -4.94 6.79
N LEU A 503 0.30 -6.00 6.11
CA LEU A 503 1.03 -5.97 4.85
C LEU A 503 0.34 -6.87 3.84
N ILE A 504 0.02 -6.32 2.66
CA ILE A 504 -0.51 -7.08 1.52
C ILE A 504 0.43 -6.89 0.33
N GLU A 505 0.82 -8.02 -0.24
CA GLU A 505 1.75 -8.17 -1.35
C GLU A 505 1.15 -9.18 -2.35
N THR A 506 1.69 -9.25 -3.56
CA THR A 506 1.35 -10.31 -4.51
C THR A 506 2.17 -11.58 -4.28
N VAL A 507 1.64 -12.76 -4.59
CA VAL A 507 2.38 -14.04 -4.43
C VAL A 507 3.34 -14.27 -5.60
N ASN A 508 2.84 -14.06 -6.82
CA ASN A 508 3.61 -13.96 -8.04
C ASN A 508 3.29 -12.56 -8.58
N PRO A 509 4.15 -11.55 -8.55
CA PRO A 509 3.67 -10.22 -8.91
C PRO A 509 3.06 -10.17 -10.30
N VAL A 510 1.86 -9.59 -10.40
CA VAL A 510 1.41 -8.81 -11.55
C VAL A 510 1.94 -9.24 -12.96
N PRO A 511 1.28 -9.93 -13.92
CA PRO A 511 1.51 -9.66 -15.37
C PRO A 511 0.48 -8.69 -15.95
N ALA A 512 0.90 -7.76 -16.79
CA ALA A 512 0.22 -6.45 -16.93
C ALA A 512 -0.93 -6.35 -17.90
N SER A 513 -1.35 -7.47 -18.46
CA SER A 513 -2.23 -7.39 -19.60
C SER A 513 -3.63 -6.84 -19.30
N GLN A 514 -4.04 -6.50 -18.06
CA GLN A 514 -5.47 -6.32 -17.72
C GLN A 514 -5.91 -5.35 -16.56
N ALA A 515 -5.26 -4.22 -16.21
CA ALA A 515 -5.75 -3.34 -15.09
C ALA A 515 -6.27 -1.93 -15.50
N ALA A 516 -7.15 -1.35 -14.67
CA ALA A 516 -7.63 0.05 -14.71
C ALA A 516 -6.75 0.97 -13.82
N ASP A 517 -6.66 2.27 -14.11
CA ASP A 517 -5.77 3.21 -13.40
C ASP A 517 -6.34 4.64 -13.41
N VAL A 518 -6.77 5.21 -12.28
CA VAL A 518 -7.49 6.50 -12.25
C VAL A 518 -6.66 7.64 -11.64
N GLU A 519 -6.32 8.61 -12.48
CA GLU A 519 -5.59 9.84 -12.17
C GLU A 519 -6.55 10.97 -11.75
N ILE A 520 -6.23 11.73 -10.69
CA ILE A 520 -7.01 12.88 -10.23
C ILE A 520 -6.18 14.18 -10.30
N ILE A 521 -6.68 15.22 -10.98
CA ILE A 521 -6.02 16.52 -11.12
C ILE A 521 -6.93 17.64 -10.60
N LYS A 522 -6.50 18.40 -9.59
CA LYS A 522 -7.22 19.57 -9.09
C LYS A 522 -6.64 20.87 -9.66
N SER A 523 -7.48 21.75 -10.17
CA SER A 523 -7.09 23.06 -10.72
C SER A 523 -8.05 24.17 -10.27
N GLY A 524 -7.55 25.37 -10.02
CA GLY A 524 -8.35 26.52 -9.58
C GLY A 524 -7.53 27.82 -9.60
N PRO A 525 -8.14 28.98 -9.33
CA PRO A 525 -7.42 30.25 -9.32
C PRO A 525 -6.42 30.29 -8.16
N THR A 526 -5.22 30.77 -8.46
CA THR A 526 -4.10 30.90 -7.51
C THR A 526 -4.24 32.08 -6.57
N LEU A 527 -5.07 33.06 -6.93
CA LEU A 527 -5.36 34.28 -6.19
C LEU A 527 -6.86 34.54 -6.24
N VAL A 528 -7.45 34.81 -5.09
CA VAL A 528 -8.84 35.25 -4.95
C VAL A 528 -8.87 36.47 -4.04
N LYS A 529 -9.70 37.44 -4.41
CA LYS A 529 -9.87 38.64 -3.60
C LYS A 529 -10.55 38.27 -2.28
N ALA A 530 -10.09 38.86 -1.18
CA ALA A 530 -10.84 38.80 0.08
C ALA A 530 -12.26 39.36 -0.16
N GLY A 531 -13.29 38.60 0.19
CA GLY A 531 -14.69 38.89 -0.13
C GLY A 531 -15.21 38.27 -1.43
N GLY A 532 -14.36 37.59 -2.23
CA GLY A 532 -14.72 37.04 -3.54
C GLY A 532 -15.03 35.53 -3.54
N SER A 533 -15.56 35.05 -4.67
CA SER A 533 -15.80 33.62 -4.91
C SER A 533 -14.56 32.91 -5.48
N ILE A 534 -14.43 31.61 -5.18
CA ILE A 534 -13.46 30.68 -5.77
C ILE A 534 -14.20 29.56 -6.49
N THR A 535 -13.73 29.21 -7.68
CA THR A 535 -14.17 28.02 -8.42
C THR A 535 -12.96 27.14 -8.68
N TYR A 536 -13.01 25.86 -8.33
CA TYR A 536 -11.96 24.89 -8.70
C TYR A 536 -12.56 23.63 -9.31
N THR A 537 -11.76 22.95 -10.12
CA THR A 537 -12.08 21.75 -10.87
C THR A 537 -11.23 20.59 -10.38
N ILE A 538 -11.79 19.39 -10.35
CA ILE A 538 -11.08 18.12 -10.17
C ILE A 538 -11.37 17.25 -11.38
N ALA A 539 -10.34 16.87 -12.13
CA ALA A 539 -10.43 15.99 -13.29
C ALA A 539 -10.01 14.57 -12.91
N ALA A 540 -10.89 13.59 -13.04
CA ALA A 540 -10.61 12.18 -12.84
C ALA A 540 -10.44 11.48 -14.19
N THR A 541 -9.30 10.84 -14.48
CA THR A 541 -8.97 10.23 -15.77
C THR A 541 -8.54 8.78 -15.62
N ASN A 542 -9.16 7.84 -16.35
CA ASN A 542 -8.66 6.46 -16.35
C ASN A 542 -7.56 6.28 -17.42
N ARG A 543 -6.34 5.98 -17.01
CA ARG A 543 -5.14 5.72 -17.82
C ARG A 543 -4.86 4.23 -18.02
N GLY A 544 -5.62 3.35 -17.39
CA GLY A 544 -5.46 1.89 -17.50
C GLY A 544 -6.12 1.31 -18.75
N LEU A 545 -5.86 0.01 -19.03
CA LEU A 545 -6.38 -0.71 -20.20
C LEU A 545 -7.75 -1.37 -19.97
N GLN A 546 -8.26 -1.33 -18.74
CA GLN A 546 -9.62 -1.78 -18.38
C GLN A 546 -10.45 -0.61 -17.81
N PRO A 547 -11.79 -0.64 -17.90
CA PRO A 547 -12.64 0.36 -17.26
C PRO A 547 -12.51 0.37 -15.74
N ALA A 548 -12.35 1.56 -15.15
CA ALA A 548 -12.44 1.75 -13.71
C ALA A 548 -13.91 1.87 -13.32
N GLN A 549 -14.34 1.18 -12.27
CA GLN A 549 -15.75 1.16 -11.84
C GLN A 549 -15.90 1.88 -10.51
N GLN A 550 -17.03 2.57 -10.33
CA GLN A 550 -17.42 3.22 -9.07
C GLN A 550 -16.34 4.19 -8.52
N VAL A 551 -15.70 4.98 -9.38
CA VAL A 551 -14.62 5.91 -8.99
C VAL A 551 -15.19 6.99 -8.06
N LEU A 552 -14.77 6.96 -6.79
CA LEU A 552 -15.16 7.93 -5.78
C LEU A 552 -14.09 9.01 -5.63
N VAL A 553 -14.46 10.28 -5.80
CA VAL A 553 -13.55 11.42 -5.62
C VAL A 553 -13.91 12.16 -4.33
N LYS A 554 -12.90 12.44 -3.49
CA LYS A 554 -13.01 13.18 -2.23
C LYS A 554 -11.97 14.31 -2.18
N ASP A 555 -12.32 15.41 -1.53
CA ASP A 555 -11.49 16.59 -1.41
C ASP A 555 -11.68 17.28 -0.05
N GLU A 556 -10.61 17.38 0.73
CA GLU A 556 -10.62 18.01 2.06
C GLU A 556 -10.37 19.51 1.98
N ILE A 557 -11.18 20.30 2.69
CA ILE A 557 -11.09 21.76 2.67
C ILE A 557 -10.40 22.24 3.94
N PRO A 558 -9.25 22.94 3.86
CA PRO A 558 -8.51 23.32 5.05
C PRO A 558 -9.29 24.20 6.04
N ALA A 559 -8.95 24.19 7.33
CA ALA A 559 -9.69 24.92 8.36
C ALA A 559 -9.72 26.45 8.17
N ALA A 560 -8.76 27.01 7.44
CA ALA A 560 -8.60 28.45 7.17
C ALA A 560 -9.71 29.07 6.29
N PHE A 561 -10.66 28.28 5.76
CA PHE A 561 -11.73 28.77 4.89
C PHE A 561 -13.08 28.86 5.66
N PRO A 562 -13.68 30.05 5.87
CA PRO A 562 -15.04 30.18 6.40
C PRO A 562 -16.06 29.68 5.35
N VAL A 563 -17.14 29.01 5.79
CA VAL A 563 -18.15 28.43 4.88
C VAL A 563 -19.51 29.13 5.08
N PHE A 564 -19.80 30.19 4.32
CA PHE A 564 -21.10 30.90 4.29
C PHE A 564 -21.28 31.73 3.00
N PRO A 565 -22.51 31.95 2.45
CA PRO A 565 -23.74 31.16 2.52
C PRO A 565 -24.12 30.47 1.18
N THR A 566 -25.07 29.54 1.26
CA THR A 566 -25.73 28.75 0.19
C THR A 566 -26.70 29.58 -0.69
N PRO A 567 -27.05 29.15 -1.92
CA PRO A 567 -26.85 27.81 -2.46
C PRO A 567 -25.54 27.65 -3.24
N LEU A 568 -24.86 26.55 -2.93
CA LEU A 568 -23.76 25.98 -3.69
C LEU A 568 -24.33 25.49 -5.03
N THR A 569 -23.97 26.15 -6.12
CA THR A 569 -24.36 25.72 -7.46
C THR A 569 -23.29 24.77 -8.00
N VAL A 570 -23.67 23.52 -8.27
CA VAL A 570 -22.81 22.56 -8.96
C VAL A 570 -23.07 22.70 -10.45
N ILE A 571 -22.03 23.02 -11.24
CA ILE A 571 -22.07 22.84 -12.69
C ILE A 571 -21.19 21.63 -13.00
N ALA A 572 -21.81 20.47 -13.22
CA ALA A 572 -21.12 19.30 -13.72
C ALA A 572 -21.19 19.28 -15.25
N THR A 573 -20.08 18.98 -15.94
CA THR A 573 -20.13 18.57 -17.35
C THR A 573 -19.49 17.20 -17.52
N GLY A 574 -20.37 16.21 -17.71
CA GLY A 574 -20.18 14.78 -17.95
C GLY A 574 -21.57 14.14 -18.12
N PRO A 575 -21.73 12.93 -18.70
CA PRO A 575 -23.04 12.44 -19.19
C PRO A 575 -24.18 12.31 -18.16
N SER A 576 -23.91 12.45 -16.85
CA SER A 576 -24.86 12.04 -15.79
C SER A 576 -24.94 12.95 -14.56
N GLY A 577 -24.65 14.25 -14.65
CA GLY A 577 -25.17 15.27 -13.70
C GLY A 577 -24.90 15.04 -12.19
N ALA A 578 -23.70 14.62 -11.80
CA ALA A 578 -23.36 14.20 -10.43
C ALA A 578 -23.51 15.31 -9.36
N ALA A 579 -24.13 14.97 -8.22
CA ALA A 579 -24.22 15.81 -7.02
C ALA A 579 -23.00 15.63 -6.10
N SER A 580 -22.68 16.62 -5.26
CA SER A 580 -21.63 16.56 -4.23
C SER A 580 -22.19 16.82 -2.83
N PHE A 581 -21.66 16.13 -1.81
CA PHE A 581 -21.96 16.36 -0.40
C PHE A 581 -20.77 17.03 0.30
N PHE A 582 -21.01 18.13 1.01
CA PHE A 582 -20.00 18.76 1.88
C PHE A 582 -20.30 18.41 3.34
N ASN A 583 -19.30 17.84 4.00
CA ASN A 583 -19.36 17.56 5.41
C ASN A 583 -18.77 18.71 6.22
N SER A 584 -19.60 19.42 6.98
CA SER A 584 -19.18 20.64 7.67
C SER A 584 -18.22 20.42 8.84
N VAL A 585 -18.12 19.21 9.40
CA VAL A 585 -17.25 18.95 10.57
C VAL A 585 -15.88 18.43 10.15
N THR A 586 -15.84 17.53 9.17
CA THR A 586 -14.58 16.99 8.61
C THR A 586 -14.07 17.80 7.42
N ARG A 587 -14.88 18.74 6.95
CA ARG A 587 -14.58 19.63 5.84
C ARG A 587 -14.30 18.90 4.52
N ASN A 588 -14.80 17.68 4.35
CA ASN A 588 -14.67 16.93 3.09
C ASN A 588 -15.81 17.22 2.12
N VAL A 589 -15.46 17.36 0.86
CA VAL A 589 -16.38 17.35 -0.27
C VAL A 589 -16.26 15.98 -0.94
N THR A 590 -17.38 15.28 -1.07
CA THR A 590 -17.45 13.99 -1.77
C THR A 590 -18.37 14.13 -2.97
N TRP A 591 -17.90 13.78 -4.16
CA TRP A 591 -18.75 13.71 -5.36
C TRP A 591 -19.40 12.34 -5.47
N SER A 592 -20.56 12.29 -6.12
CA SER A 592 -21.20 11.01 -6.45
C SER A 592 -20.22 10.12 -7.25
N PRO A 593 -20.15 8.80 -6.98
CA PRO A 593 -19.23 7.91 -7.70
C PRO A 593 -19.44 7.96 -9.21
N ILE A 594 -18.35 7.98 -9.98
CA ILE A 594 -18.37 7.80 -11.43
C ILE A 594 -18.61 6.30 -11.68
N PRO A 595 -19.78 5.88 -12.21
CA PRO A 595 -20.14 4.46 -12.23
C PRO A 595 -19.17 3.60 -13.04
N VAL A 596 -18.71 4.13 -14.18
CA VAL A 596 -17.64 3.56 -15.01
C VAL A 596 -16.86 4.74 -15.61
N LEU A 597 -15.54 4.66 -15.56
CA LEU A 597 -14.59 5.55 -16.22
C LEU A 597 -13.74 4.69 -17.15
N ASN A 598 -14.02 4.72 -18.45
CA ASN A 598 -13.38 3.86 -19.43
C ASN A 598 -11.91 4.25 -19.68
N PRO A 599 -11.08 3.35 -20.23
CA PRO A 599 -9.72 3.70 -20.66
C PRO A 599 -9.68 4.98 -21.50
N GLY A 600 -8.88 5.95 -21.06
CA GLY A 600 -8.73 7.28 -21.66
C GLY A 600 -9.83 8.28 -21.34
N GLU A 601 -10.88 7.90 -20.60
CA GLU A 601 -11.98 8.79 -20.25
C GLU A 601 -11.60 9.73 -19.10
N THR A 602 -12.02 10.99 -19.19
CA THR A 602 -11.85 12.01 -18.15
C THR A 602 -13.21 12.59 -17.74
N VAL A 603 -13.46 12.70 -16.44
CA VAL A 603 -14.64 13.35 -15.85
C VAL A 603 -14.21 14.55 -15.02
N HIS A 604 -14.86 15.70 -15.22
CA HIS A 604 -14.58 16.93 -14.51
C HIS A 604 -15.63 17.23 -13.43
N LEU A 605 -15.16 17.55 -12.23
CA LEU A 605 -15.94 17.83 -11.04
C LEU A 605 -15.64 19.26 -10.58
N HIS A 606 -16.66 20.13 -10.49
CA HIS A 606 -16.45 21.54 -10.16
C HIS A 606 -17.02 21.89 -8.77
N ARG A 607 -16.45 22.92 -8.12
CA ARG A 607 -16.98 23.48 -6.87
C ARG A 607 -16.76 24.99 -6.77
N ASP A 608 -17.79 25.69 -6.28
CA ASP A 608 -17.77 27.12 -5.94
C ASP A 608 -17.76 27.37 -4.41
N GLY A 609 -17.08 28.41 -3.93
CA GLY A 609 -17.07 28.86 -2.51
C GLY A 609 -16.79 30.36 -2.35
N TRP A 610 -16.97 30.95 -1.15
CA TRP A 610 -16.75 32.39 -0.85
C TRP A 610 -15.73 32.61 0.28
N PHE A 611 -14.91 33.67 0.20
CA PHE A 611 -13.92 34.04 1.23
C PHE A 611 -14.26 35.34 1.95
N THR A 612 -14.11 35.40 3.28
CA THR A 612 -14.08 36.65 4.05
C THR A 612 -12.94 36.63 5.08
N GLY A 613 -11.75 37.13 4.74
CA GLY A 613 -10.63 37.28 5.68
C GLY A 613 -9.45 38.07 5.11
N ARG A 614 -8.84 38.96 5.91
CA ARG A 614 -7.61 39.70 5.58
C ARG A 614 -6.40 38.87 6.01
N PHE A 615 -5.43 38.66 5.12
CA PHE A 615 -4.11 38.15 5.51
C PHE A 615 -3.31 39.33 6.10
N GLY A 616 -2.88 39.19 7.36
CA GLY A 616 -1.97 40.10 8.05
C GLY A 616 -0.64 39.40 8.27
#